data_AF-A0A1V4YIG0-F1
#
_entry.id   AF-A0A1V4YIG0-F1
#
_cell.length_a   1.000
_cell.length_b   1.000
_cell.length_c   1.000
_cell.angle_alpha   90.00
_cell.angle_beta   90.00
_cell.angle_gamma   90.00
#
_symmetry.space_group_name_H-M   'P 1'
#
loop_
_entity.id
_entity.type
_entity.pdbx_description
1 polymer ?
#
loop_
_entity_poly.entity_id
_entity_poly.type
_entity_poly.pdbx_seq_one_letter_code
_entity_poly.pdbx_strand_id
1 'polypeptide(L)' 'MILAVPHNDYLNLDPDSIVKMAGGPIAVVDCFGILSDDKIKRYFELGCEVKALGRGHVQKIKTEVKREKLGKISY' A
#
# COMPACT_ATOMS: atom_id res chain seq x y z
N MET A 1 5.88 7.37 -4.25
CA MET A 1 6.05 8.02 -2.94
C MET A 1 7.13 7.31 -2.16
N ILE A 2 8.07 8.04 -1.57
CA ILE A 2 9.13 7.48 -0.71
C ILE A 2 8.99 8.09 0.68
N LEU A 3 8.76 7.26 1.69
CA LEU A 3 8.69 7.64 3.10
C LEU A 3 10.09 7.43 3.71
N ALA A 4 10.96 8.41 3.49
CA ALA A 4 12.37 8.35 3.85
C ALA A 4 12.68 8.79 5.29
N VAL A 5 11.66 9.15 6.08
CA VAL A 5 11.77 9.61 7.46
C VAL A 5 10.42 9.39 8.17
N PRO A 6 10.39 9.13 9.49
CA PRO A 6 9.17 8.82 10.22
C PRO A 6 8.43 10.09 10.71
N HIS A 7 7.99 10.95 9.79
CA HIS A 7 7.20 12.13 10.17
C HIS A 7 5.78 11.74 10.62
N ASN A 8 5.29 12.39 11.69
CA ASN A 8 3.94 12.17 12.22
C ASN A 8 2.86 12.42 11.18
N ASP A 9 3.04 13.39 10.29
CA ASP A 9 2.07 13.73 9.25
C ASP A 9 1.84 12.56 8.26
N TYR A 10 2.84 11.69 8.08
CA TYR A 10 2.75 10.53 7.21
C TYR A 10 1.85 9.42 7.78
N LEU A 11 1.71 9.37 9.10
CA LEU A 11 0.92 8.35 9.80
C LEU A 11 -0.56 8.44 9.43
N ASN A 12 -1.05 9.60 9.02
CA ASN A 12 -2.46 9.86 8.71
C ASN A 12 -2.74 10.01 7.21
N LEU A 13 -1.74 9.83 6.34
CA LEU A 13 -1.95 9.87 4.88
C LEU A 13 -2.94 8.79 4.44
N ASP A 14 -4.01 9.23 3.80
CA ASP A 14 -5.02 8.37 3.19
C ASP A 14 -4.55 7.86 1.82
N PRO A 15 -4.43 6.53 1.61
CA PRO A 15 -4.01 5.96 0.33
C PRO A 15 -4.85 6.42 -0.87
N ASP A 16 -6.16 6.54 -0.73
CA ASP A 16 -7.07 6.96 -1.81
C ASP A 16 -6.76 8.38 -2.26
N SER A 17 -6.66 9.30 -1.30
CA SER A 17 -6.29 10.69 -1.55
C SER A 17 -4.93 10.81 -2.25
N ILE A 18 -3.94 10.04 -1.82
CA ILE A 18 -2.59 10.04 -2.42
C ILE A 18 -2.62 9.57 -3.87
N VAL A 19 -3.29 8.45 -4.16
CA VAL A 19 -3.40 7.91 -5.52
C VAL A 19 -4.17 8.86 -6.43
N LYS A 20 -5.22 9.49 -5.91
CA LYS A 20 -5.99 10.51 -6.64
C LYS A 20 -5.12 11.72 -6.99
N MET A 21 -4.35 12.24 -6.03
CA MET A 21 -3.43 13.36 -6.27
C MET A 21 -2.33 13.00 -7.28
N ALA A 22 -1.86 11.75 -7.27
CA ALA A 22 -0.88 11.25 -8.22
C ALA A 22 -1.45 10.98 -9.63
N GLY A 23 -2.78 11.00 -9.80
CA GLY A 23 -3.46 10.75 -11.07
C GLY A 23 -3.51 9.27 -11.49
N GLY A 24 -3.12 8.34 -10.61
CA GLY A 24 -3.09 6.92 -10.92
C GLY A 24 -2.24 6.11 -9.93
N PRO A 25 -2.17 4.77 -10.10
CA PRO A 25 -1.41 3.90 -9.22
C PRO A 25 0.08 4.27 -9.18
N ILE A 26 0.67 4.24 -7.99
CA ILE A 26 2.07 4.61 -7.75
C ILE A 26 2.85 3.48 -7.08
N ALA A 27 4.18 3.55 -7.15
CA ALA A 27 5.05 2.79 -6.26
C ALA A 27 5.21 3.53 -4.91
N VAL A 28 5.06 2.81 -3.81
CA VAL A 28 5.22 3.29 -2.43
C VAL A 28 6.39 2.56 -1.78
N VAL A 29 7.37 3.31 -1.29
CA VAL A 29 8.54 2.78 -0.58
C VAL A 29 8.51 3.29 0.85
N ASP A 30 8.40 2.38 1.82
CA ASP A 30 8.42 2.67 3.24
C ASP A 30 9.76 2.25 3.86
N CYS A 31 10.64 3.22 4.08
CA CYS A 31 11.99 2.98 4.59
C CYS A 31 12.01 2.81 6.13
N PHE A 32 10.94 3.18 6.83
CA PHE A 32 10.88 3.23 8.30
C PHE A 32 9.81 2.34 8.91
N GLY A 33 9.01 1.66 8.08
CA GLY A 33 7.91 0.82 8.54
C GLY A 33 6.82 1.64 9.23
N ILE A 34 6.46 2.81 8.68
CA ILE A 34 5.41 3.68 9.25
C ILE A 34 4.01 3.40 8.69
N LEU A 35 3.88 2.67 7.58
CA LEU A 35 2.57 2.29 7.06
C LEU A 35 1.97 1.16 7.89
N SER A 36 0.68 1.22 8.23
CA SER A 36 -0.03 0.07 8.81
C SER A 36 -0.31 -0.99 7.72
N ASP A 37 -0.56 -2.22 8.14
CA ASP A 37 -0.93 -3.30 7.21
C ASP A 37 -2.22 -2.98 6.44
N ASP A 38 -3.18 -2.29 7.06
CA ASP A 38 -4.41 -1.80 6.40
C ASP A 38 -4.11 -0.83 5.26
N LYS A 39 -3.18 0.12 5.48
CA LYS A 39 -2.76 1.06 4.43
C LYS A 39 -2.04 0.34 3.30
N ILE A 40 -1.17 -0.62 3.63
CA ILE A 40 -0.47 -1.45 2.66
C ILE A 40 -1.47 -2.24 1.82
N LYS A 41 -2.46 -2.89 2.46
CA LYS A 41 -3.55 -3.60 1.79
C LYS A 41 -4.30 -2.67 0.85
N ARG A 42 -4.68 -1.47 1.32
CA ARG A 42 -5.40 -0.49 0.51
C ARG A 42 -4.62 -0.04 -0.73
N TYR A 43 -3.33 0.23 -0.60
CA TYR A 43 -2.48 0.54 -1.75
C TYR A 43 -2.51 -0.59 -2.80
N PHE A 44 -2.42 -1.86 -2.39
CA PHE A 44 -2.54 -2.98 -3.34
C PHE A 44 -3.93 -3.07 -3.99
N GLU A 45 -5.00 -2.77 -3.25
CA GLU A 45 -6.35 -2.71 -3.80
C GLU A 45 -6.47 -1.62 -4.88
N LEU A 46 -5.83 -0.47 -4.67
CA LEU A 46 -5.74 0.64 -5.63
C LEU A 46 -4.78 0.37 -6.79
N GLY A 47 -4.13 -0.81 -6.84
CA GLY A 47 -3.22 -1.21 -7.90
C GLY A 47 -1.79 -0.68 -7.74
N CYS A 48 -1.46 -0.09 -6.59
CA CYS A 48 -0.12 0.36 -6.27
C CYS A 48 0.81 -0.82 -5.95
N GLU A 49 2.12 -0.57 -6.03
CA GLU A 49 3.15 -1.48 -5.53
C GLU A 49 3.72 -0.94 -4.23
N VAL A 50 3.85 -1.78 -3.20
CA VAL A 50 4.44 -1.39 -1.92
C VAL A 50 5.71 -2.19 -1.66
N LYS A 51 6.80 -1.50 -1.28
CA LYS A 51 8.03 -2.09 -0.73
C LYS A 51 8.28 -1.49 0.64
N ALA A 52 8.54 -2.30 1.65
CA ALA A 52 8.78 -1.83 3.01
C ALA A 52 9.94 -2.59 3.67
N LEU A 53 10.80 -1.85 4.37
CA LEU A 53 11.94 -2.43 5.10
C LEU A 53 11.46 -3.28 6.28
N GLY A 54 12.06 -4.46 6.47
CA GLY A 54 11.77 -5.33 7.63
C GLY A 54 10.38 -5.99 7.64
N ARG A 55 9.60 -5.87 6.55
CA ARG A 55 8.21 -6.37 6.49
C ARG A 55 8.03 -7.46 5.44
N GLY A 56 8.58 -8.64 5.72
CA GLY A 56 8.49 -9.82 4.82
C GLY A 56 7.06 -10.27 4.51
N HIS A 57 6.08 -9.90 5.34
CA HIS A 57 4.66 -10.23 5.15
C HIS A 57 3.94 -9.37 4.11
N VAL A 58 4.55 -8.27 3.62
CA VAL A 58 3.94 -7.42 2.57
C VAL A 58 3.56 -8.22 1.33
N GLN A 59 4.38 -9.22 0.98
CA GLN A 59 4.09 -10.11 -0.15
C GLN A 59 2.87 -11.02 0.10
N LYS A 60 2.61 -11.42 1.35
CA LYS A 60 1.42 -12.20 1.73
C LYS A 60 0.17 -11.34 1.55
N ILE A 61 0.17 -10.10 2.07
CA ILE A 61 -0.93 -9.13 1.90
C ILE A 61 -1.24 -8.93 0.41
N LYS A 62 -0.21 -8.72 -0.42
CA LYS A 62 -0.37 -8.60 -1.88
C LYS A 62 -1.07 -9.81 -2.50
N THR A 63 -0.68 -11.01 -2.08
CA THR A 63 -1.23 -12.27 -2.60
C THR A 63 -2.68 -12.45 -2.16
N GLU A 64 -3.01 -12.08 -0.92
CA GLU A 64 -4.38 -12.09 -0.40
C GLU A 64 -5.29 -11.15 -1.18
N VAL A 65 -4.87 -9.90 -1.42
CA VAL A 65 -5.63 -8.92 -2.23
C VAL A 65 -5.87 -9.44 -3.65
N LYS A 66 -4.86 -10.07 -4.27
CA LYS A 66 -5.03 -10.68 -5.60
C LYS A 66 -6.06 -11.80 -5.60
N ARG A 67 -6.04 -12.67 -4.58
CA ARG A 67 -7.00 -13.77 -4.44
C ARG A 67 -8.42 -13.24 -4.23
N GLU A 68 -8.59 -12.23 -3.38
CA GLU A 68 -9.87 -11.56 -3.15
C GLU A 68 -10.43 -10.93 -4.45
N LYS A 69 -9.58 -10.30 -5.27
CA LYS A 69 -9.98 -9.75 -6.57
C LYS A 69 -10.41 -10.85 -7.55
N LEU A 70 -9.64 -11.94 -7.66
CA LEU A 70 -9.99 -13.08 -8.52
C LEU A 70 -11.32 -13.73 -8.12
N GLY A 71 -11.54 -13.92 -6.81
CA GLY A 71 -12.79 -14.47 -6.31
C GLY A 71 -14.01 -13.59 -6.63
N LYS A 72 -13.86 -12.26 -6.66
CA LYS A 72 -14.94 -11.32 -7.01
C LYS A 72 -15.26 -11.25 -8.51
N ILE A 73 -14.33 -11.65 -9.39
CA ILE A 73 -14.52 -11.62 -10.85
C ILE A 73 -15.28 -12.86 -11.35
N SER A 74 -15.27 -13.94 -10.56
CA SER A 74 -15.88 -15.24 -10.92
C SER A 74 -17.37 -15.37 -10.55
N TYR A 75 -18.03 -14.30 -10.10
CA TYR A 75 -19.46 -14.25 -9.78
C TYR A 75 -20.18 -13.19 -10.62
#